data_AF-A0A2V9YA46-F1
#
_entry.id   AF-A0A2V9YA46-F1
#
_cell.length_a   1.000
_cell.length_b   1.000
_cell.length_c   1.000
_cell.angle_alpha   90.00
_cell.angle_beta   90.00
_cell.angle_gamma   90.00
#
_symmetry.space_group_name_H-M   'P 1'
#
loop_
_entity.id
_entity.type
_entity.pdbx_description
1 polymer ?
#
loop_
_entity_poly.entity_id
_entity_poly.type
_entity_poly.pdbx_seq_one_letter_code
_entity_poly.pdbx_strand_id
1 'polypeptide(L)'
;RTVGASEQETMKVLTLALLFSLNVGTLTPQKPLRQPTSQLSKRSKGGRWYFAASGHAVYCYGPVMTVPGANGELQKVATFCRDGSAVVPLKD
;
A
#
# COMPACT_ATOMS: atom_id res chain seq x y z
N ARG A 1 -16.92 28.85 -55.46
CA ARG A 1 -16.34 29.94 -54.64
C ARG A 1 -15.29 29.32 -53.74
N THR A 2 -14.03 29.51 -54.10
CA THR A 2 -12.87 29.39 -53.22
C THR A 2 -12.87 30.57 -52.25
N VAL A 3 -12.76 30.35 -50.94
CA VAL A 3 -12.11 31.13 -49.87
C VAL A 3 -12.39 30.30 -48.60
N GLY A 4 -11.46 29.91 -47.74
CA GLY A 4 -10.06 30.23 -47.53
C GLY A 4 -9.75 29.68 -46.12
N ALA A 5 -8.63 28.98 -45.98
CA ALA A 5 -8.18 28.41 -44.72
C ALA A 5 -8.05 29.53 -43.65
N SER A 6 -8.70 29.34 -42.51
CA SER A 6 -8.48 30.16 -41.31
C SER A 6 -7.51 29.41 -40.39
N GLU A 7 -6.26 29.84 -40.42
CA GLU A 7 -5.09 29.23 -39.77
C GLU A 7 -5.12 29.26 -38.23
N GLN A 8 -6.21 29.72 -37.61
CA GLN A 8 -6.40 29.75 -36.15
C GLN A 8 -7.23 28.60 -35.59
N GLU A 9 -7.97 27.87 -36.41
CA GLU A 9 -8.83 26.79 -35.94
C GLU A 9 -8.02 25.50 -35.70
N THR A 10 -6.94 25.31 -36.47
CA THR A 10 -6.05 24.15 -36.45
C THR A 10 -5.29 23.97 -35.14
N MET A 11 -4.87 25.05 -34.46
CA MET A 11 -4.16 24.95 -33.17
C MET A 11 -5.06 24.41 -32.05
N LYS A 12 -6.34 24.79 -32.04
CA LYS A 12 -7.33 24.38 -31.03
C LYS A 12 -7.75 22.93 -31.22
N VAL A 13 -7.84 22.50 -32.48
CA VAL A 13 -8.11 21.10 -32.83
C VAL A 13 -6.95 20.19 -32.43
N LEU A 14 -5.70 20.63 -32.65
CA LEU A 14 -4.52 19.85 -32.25
C LEU A 14 -4.41 19.66 -30.73
N THR A 15 -4.69 20.72 -29.96
CA THR A 15 -4.66 20.67 -28.50
C THR A 15 -5.76 19.79 -27.93
N LEU A 16 -6.94 19.77 -28.55
CA LEU A 16 -8.03 18.87 -28.14
C LEU A 16 -7.70 17.39 -28.44
N ALA A 17 -7.06 17.11 -29.58
CA ALA A 17 -6.61 15.75 -29.93
C ALA A 17 -5.51 15.23 -28.97
N LEU A 18 -4.61 16.11 -28.53
CA LEU A 18 -3.59 15.75 -27.53
C LEU A 18 -4.21 15.38 -26.18
N LEU A 19 -5.21 16.13 -25.70
CA LEU A 19 -5.86 15.85 -24.41
C LEU A 19 -6.59 14.49 -24.39
N PHE A 20 -7.18 14.07 -25.52
CA PHE A 20 -7.79 12.74 -25.65
C PHE A 20 -6.78 11.59 -25.74
N SER A 21 -5.52 11.88 -26.10
CA SER A 21 -4.43 10.90 -26.15
C SER A 21 -3.90 10.51 -24.77
N LEU A 22 -4.21 11.29 -23.72
CA LEU A 22 -3.83 11.03 -22.32
C LEU A 22 -4.83 10.13 -21.58
N ASN A 23 -5.65 9.35 -22.30
CA ASN A 23 -6.69 8.53 -21.71
C ASN A 23 -6.10 7.62 -20.61
N VAL A 24 -6.63 7.85 -19.41
CA VAL A 24 -6.04 7.50 -18.14
C VAL A 24 -6.01 5.98 -18.01
N GLY A 25 -4.82 5.43 -17.79
CA GLY A 25 -4.63 4.01 -17.55
C GLY A 25 -5.63 3.51 -16.51
N THR A 26 -6.44 2.53 -16.89
CA THR A 26 -7.42 1.91 -16.03
C THR A 26 -6.71 1.29 -14.83
N LEU A 27 -6.79 1.95 -13.68
CA LEU A 27 -6.38 1.39 -12.40
C LEU A 27 -7.35 0.28 -12.06
N THR A 28 -7.01 -0.95 -12.45
CA THR A 28 -7.73 -2.14 -12.01
C THR A 28 -7.72 -2.16 -10.47
N PRO A 29 -8.88 -2.28 -9.80
CA PRO A 29 -8.91 -2.44 -8.36
C PRO A 29 -8.13 -3.71 -7.99
N GLN A 30 -6.97 -3.55 -7.34
CA GLN A 30 -6.27 -4.69 -6.77
C GLN A 30 -7.21 -5.31 -5.74
N LYS A 31 -7.59 -6.57 -5.99
CA LYS A 31 -8.43 -7.36 -5.10
C LYS A 31 -7.79 -7.34 -3.70
N PRO A 32 -8.50 -6.96 -2.62
CA PRO A 32 -7.91 -6.92 -1.29
C PRO A 32 -7.33 -8.29 -0.95
N LEU A 33 -6.04 -8.32 -0.65
CA LEU A 33 -5.36 -9.48 -0.12
C LEU A 33 -6.16 -9.94 1.11
N ARG A 34 -6.63 -11.19 1.11
CA ARG A 34 -7.50 -11.76 2.16
C ARG A 34 -6.90 -11.45 3.53
N GLN A 35 -7.49 -10.49 4.23
CA GLN A 35 -7.09 -10.15 5.59
C GLN A 35 -7.43 -11.37 6.46
N PRO A 36 -6.46 -11.95 7.19
CA PRO A 36 -6.74 -13.05 8.09
C PRO A 36 -7.74 -12.57 9.13
N THR A 37 -8.99 -13.02 9.02
CA THR A 37 -10.04 -12.83 10.02
C THR A 37 -9.71 -13.71 11.21
N SER A 38 -8.70 -13.33 11.98
CA SER A 38 -8.53 -13.85 13.34
C SER A 38 -9.66 -13.25 14.19
N GLN A 39 -10.34 -14.07 14.98
CA GLN A 39 -11.35 -13.64 15.95
C GLN A 39 -10.75 -12.81 17.11
N LEU A 40 -9.60 -12.16 16.90
CA LEU A 40 -8.97 -11.22 17.82
C LEU A 40 -9.63 -9.83 17.79
N SER A 41 -10.70 -9.64 17.02
CA SER A 41 -11.44 -8.38 16.92
C SER A 41 -12.27 -8.02 18.16
N LYS A 42 -12.46 -8.95 19.10
CA LYS A 42 -13.31 -8.71 20.29
C LYS A 42 -12.58 -8.08 21.49
N ARG A 43 -11.27 -7.81 21.41
CA ARG A 43 -10.56 -7.12 22.52
C ARG A 43 -9.37 -6.26 22.09
N SER A 44 -9.55 -5.33 21.14
CA SER A 44 -8.52 -4.29 20.97
C SER A 44 -8.70 -3.17 22.01
N LYS A 45 -8.15 -3.39 23.22
CA LYS A 45 -7.38 -2.30 23.83
C LYS A 45 -6.30 -1.94 22.79
N GLY A 46 -6.07 -0.65 22.52
CA GLY A 46 -5.27 -0.20 21.37
C GLY A 46 -3.94 -0.95 21.14
N GLY A 47 -3.44 -0.94 19.92
CA GLY A 47 -2.13 -1.49 19.58
C GLY A 47 -0.96 -0.70 20.20
N ARG A 48 0.25 -1.22 20.02
CA ARG A 48 1.50 -0.62 20.49
C ARG A 48 2.44 -0.36 19.32
N TRP A 49 3.26 0.68 19.46
CA TRP A 49 4.38 0.95 18.55
C TRP A 49 5.57 0.07 18.93
N TYR A 50 6.20 -0.51 17.92
CA TYR A 50 7.43 -1.29 18.06
C TYR A 50 8.44 -0.85 17.02
N PHE A 51 9.72 -1.09 17.29
CA PHE A 51 10.78 -0.88 16.32
C PHE A 51 11.06 -2.20 15.59
N ALA A 52 10.80 -2.25 14.30
CA ALA A 52 11.06 -3.43 13.49
C ALA A 52 12.58 -3.65 13.34
N ALA A 53 12.99 -4.91 13.18
CA ALA A 53 14.39 -5.26 12.90
C ALA A 53 14.91 -4.59 11.61
N SER A 54 14.01 -4.26 10.68
CA SER A 54 14.31 -3.51 9.45
C SER A 54 14.53 -2.00 9.67
N GLY A 55 14.33 -1.48 10.88
CA GLY A 55 14.69 -0.11 11.23
C GLY A 55 13.56 0.93 11.15
N HIS A 56 12.30 0.51 11.04
CA HIS A 56 11.14 1.41 11.03
C HIS A 56 10.19 1.15 12.20
N ALA A 57 9.38 2.15 12.56
CA ALA A 57 8.35 2.01 13.58
C ALA A 57 7.09 1.36 12.99
N VAL A 58 6.59 0.31 13.65
CA VAL A 58 5.39 -0.43 13.24
C VAL A 58 4.36 -0.43 14.36
N TYR A 59 3.10 -0.22 14.01
CA TYR A 59 1.98 -0.29 14.96
C TYR A 59 1.32 -1.67 14.88
N CYS A 60 1.35 -2.44 15.96
CA CYS A 60 0.77 -3.79 15.99
C CYS A 60 -0.25 -3.98 17.11
N TYR A 61 -1.28 -4.76 16.82
CA TYR A 61 -2.40 -5.03 17.72
C TYR A 61 -2.25 -6.34 18.49
N GLY A 62 -1.42 -7.25 17.97
CA GLY A 62 -1.20 -8.56 18.56
C GLY A 62 -0.18 -8.59 19.69
N PRO A 63 -0.07 -9.74 20.37
CA PRO A 63 1.00 -9.99 21.31
C PRO A 63 2.37 -9.99 20.62
N VAL A 64 3.41 -9.78 21.43
CA VAL A 64 4.80 -10.07 21.06
C VAL A 64 5.09 -11.49 21.52
N MET A 65 5.65 -12.31 20.64
CA MET A 65 6.05 -13.68 20.94
C MET A 65 7.53 -13.86 20.64
N THR A 66 8.15 -14.84 21.29
CA THR A 66 9.51 -15.27 20.96
C THR A 66 9.43 -16.53 20.11
N VAL A 67 10.05 -16.51 18.95
CA VAL A 67 10.05 -17.63 17.99
C VAL A 67 11.48 -18.03 17.63
N PRO A 68 11.72 -19.30 17.23
CA PRO A 68 13.01 -19.70 16.68
C PRO A 68 13.28 -18.98 15.35
N GLY A 69 14.44 -18.34 15.25
CA GLY A 69 14.98 -17.71 14.06
C GLY A 69 15.72 -18.70 13.15
N ALA A 70 16.21 -18.22 12.01
CA ALA A 70 16.85 -19.06 10.99
C ALA A 70 18.10 -19.79 11.51
N ASN A 71 18.84 -19.18 12.45
CA ASN A 71 20.09 -19.72 12.98
C ASN A 71 19.91 -20.47 14.31
N GLY A 72 18.66 -20.77 14.71
CA GLY A 72 18.35 -21.34 16.02
C GLY A 72 18.36 -20.32 17.17
N GLU A 73 18.64 -19.05 16.88
CA GLU A 73 18.51 -17.95 17.82
C GLU A 73 17.04 -17.65 18.13
N LEU A 74 16.75 -17.13 19.32
CA LEU A 74 15.39 -16.72 19.67
C LEU A 74 15.17 -15.28 19.22
N GLN A 75 14.09 -15.05 18.48
CA GLN A 75 13.72 -13.73 17.96
C GLN A 75 12.37 -13.27 18.51
N LYS A 76 12.28 -12.02 18.94
CA LYS A 76 11.00 -11.38 19.28
C LYS A 76 10.27 -10.93 18.03
N VAL A 77 9.00 -11.29 17.92
CA VAL A 77 8.13 -10.92 16.80
C VAL A 77 6.83 -10.31 17.32
N ALA A 78 6.39 -9.21 16.72
CA ALA A 78 5.03 -8.69 16.91
C ALA A 78 4.09 -9.32 15.90
N THR A 79 2.84 -9.56 16.30
CA THR A 79 1.81 -10.14 15.42
C THR A 79 0.71 -9.12 15.11
N PHE A 80 0.04 -9.30 13.98
CA PHE A 80 -1.08 -8.46 13.54
C PHE A 80 -0.72 -6.97 13.48
N CYS A 81 0.10 -6.59 12.50
CA CYS A 81 0.61 -5.23 12.33
C CYS A 81 -0.16 -4.44 11.25
N ARG A 82 -0.18 -3.10 11.38
CA ARG A 82 -0.93 -2.20 10.48
C ARG A 82 -0.38 -2.12 9.06
N ASP A 83 0.88 -2.48 8.88
CA ASP A 83 1.60 -2.52 7.61
C ASP A 83 1.16 -3.68 6.69
N GLY A 84 0.23 -4.53 7.15
CA GLY A 84 -0.24 -5.70 6.43
C GLY A 84 0.59 -6.96 6.70
N SER A 85 1.66 -6.84 7.48
CA SER A 85 2.49 -7.97 7.89
C SER A 85 1.81 -8.73 9.03
N ALA A 86 1.63 -10.05 8.86
CA ALA A 86 1.08 -10.91 9.91
C ALA A 86 2.04 -11.07 11.10
N VAL A 87 3.35 -11.06 10.82
CA VAL A 87 4.44 -11.24 11.77
C VAL A 87 5.55 -10.26 11.41
N VAL A 88 5.96 -9.42 12.37
CA VAL A 88 7.05 -8.44 12.18
C VAL A 88 8.16 -8.73 13.20
N PRO A 89 9.38 -9.04 12.75
CA PRO A 89 10.53 -9.17 13.63
C PRO A 89 10.85 -7.83 14.28
N LEU A 90 11.05 -7.85 15.59
CA LEU A 90 11.39 -6.66 16.37
C LEU A 90 12.90 -6.55 16.53
N LYS A 91 13.36 -5.30 16.63
CA LYS A 91 14.65 -4.98 17.23
C LYS A 91 14.51 -5.24 18.74
N ASP A 92 15.45 -5.99 19.31
CA ASP A 92 15.47 -6.31 20.75
C ASP A 92 15.41 -5.09 21.67
#